data_AF-A0A919ZYK4-F1
#
_entry.id   AF-A0A919ZYK4-F1
#
_cell.length_a   1.000
_cell.length_b   1.000
_cell.length_c   1.000
_cell.angle_alpha   90.00
_cell.angle_beta   90.00
_cell.angle_gamma   90.00
#
_symmetry.space_group_name_H-M   'P 1'
#
loop_
_entity.id
_entity.type
_entity.pdbx_description
1 polymer ?
#
loop_
_entity_poly.entity_id
_entity_poly.type
_entity_poly.pdbx_seq_one_letter_code
_entity_poly.pdbx_strand_id
1 'polypeptide(L)' 'MSYDGYPQNAEKVNGRWAMVGFVALLGAYITTGQIIPGIF' A
#
# COMPACT_ATOMS: atom_id res chain seq x y z
N MET A 1 7.07 12.58 29.29
CA MET A 1 6.03 11.66 28.82
C MET A 1 6.12 11.67 27.31
N SER A 2 6.97 10.81 26.73
CA SER A 2 7.10 10.80 25.27
C SER A 2 5.78 10.33 24.68
N TYR A 3 5.23 11.16 23.81
CA TYR A 3 4.00 10.93 23.05
C TYR A 3 4.20 9.83 21.97
N ASP A 4 5.02 8.82 22.22
CA ASP A 4 5.42 7.77 21.25
C ASP A 4 4.25 6.86 20.82
N GLY A 5 3.17 6.81 21.61
CA GLY A 5 2.01 5.96 21.33
C GLY A 5 1.14 6.41 20.14
N TYR A 6 1.07 7.70 19.83
CA TYR A 6 0.33 8.22 18.67
C TYR A 6 1.04 7.99 17.32
N PRO A 7 2.33 8.34 17.16
CA PRO A 7 3.06 8.16 15.91
C PRO A 7 3.25 6.68 15.57
N GLN A 8 3.56 5.79 16.53
CA GLN A 8 3.72 4.35 16.21
C GLN A 8 2.44 3.69 15.71
N ASN A 9 1.29 4.09 16.27
CA ASN A 9 0.00 3.61 15.77
C ASN A 9 -0.23 4.14 14.35
N ALA A 10 0.00 5.44 14.11
CA ALA A 10 -0.12 6.05 12.79
C ALA A 10 0.79 5.37 11.74
N GLU A 11 2.05 5.09 12.08
CA GLU A 11 3.00 4.36 11.23
C GLU A 11 2.51 2.94 10.93
N LYS A 12 1.96 2.25 11.92
CA LYS A 12 1.41 0.89 11.75
C LYS A 12 0.15 0.87 10.89
N VAL A 13 -0.71 1.88 10.99
CA VAL A 13 -1.87 1.98 10.09
C VAL A 13 -1.42 2.33 8.67
N ASN A 14 -0.53 3.30 8.51
CA ASN A 14 0.02 3.71 7.21
C ASN A 14 0.74 2.56 6.51
N GLY A 15 1.53 1.76 7.25
CA GLY A 15 2.18 0.57 6.73
C GLY A 15 1.20 -0.52 6.25
N ARG A 16 0.06 -0.70 6.93
CA ARG A 16 -0.99 -1.63 6.49
C ARG A 16 -1.68 -1.15 5.22
N TRP A 17 -2.03 0.12 5.13
CA TRP A 17 -2.61 0.71 3.92
C TRP A 17 -1.65 0.63 2.73
N ALA A 18 -0.35 0.85 2.95
CA ALA A 18 0.68 0.68 1.92
C ALA A 18 0.78 -0.77 1.44
N MET A 19 0.72 -1.76 2.33
CA MET A 19 0.71 -3.18 1.94
C MET A 19 -0.53 -3.56 1.14
N VAL A 20 -1.71 -3.05 1.50
CA VAL A 20 -2.94 -3.26 0.71
C VAL A 20 -2.82 -2.62 -0.67
N GLY A 21 -2.30 -1.40 -0.77
CA GLY A 21 -2.04 -0.74 -2.06
C GLY A 21 -1.05 -1.51 -2.93
N PHE A 22 0.00 -2.08 -2.34
CA PHE A 22 0.96 -2.92 -3.05
C PHE A 22 0.34 -4.22 -3.57
N VAL A 23 -0.46 -4.91 -2.74
CA VAL A 23 -1.18 -6.12 -3.15
C VAL A 23 -2.25 -5.80 -4.19
N ALA A 24 -2.92 -4.66 -4.11
CA ALA A 24 -3.86 -4.20 -5.13
C ALA A 24 -3.15 -3.89 -6.45
N LEU A 25 -1.94 -3.31 -6.41
CA LEU A 25 -1.14 -3.04 -7.60
C LEU A 25 -0.63 -4.33 -8.24
N LEU A 26 -0.12 -5.28 -7.44
CA LEU A 26 0.25 -6.62 -7.92
C LEU A 26 -0.96 -7.40 -8.43
N GLY A 27 -2.09 -7.33 -7.74
CA GLY A 27 -3.33 -7.95 -8.12
C GLY A 27 -3.86 -7.37 -9.43
N ALA A 28 -3.82 -6.05 -9.61
CA ALA A 28 -4.15 -5.38 -10.85
C ALA A 28 -3.19 -5.79 -11.98
N TYR A 29 -1.89 -5.90 -11.70
CA TYR A 29 -0.88 -6.41 -12.66
C TYR A 29 -1.16 -7.86 -13.09
N ILE A 30 -1.52 -8.75 -12.15
CA ILE A 30 -1.80 -10.16 -12.46
C ILE A 30 -3.15 -10.31 -13.17
N THR A 31 -4.19 -9.59 -12.73
CA THR A 31 -5.53 -9.67 -13.33
C THR A 31 -5.62 -9.03 -14.71
N THR A 32 -4.87 -7.95 -14.96
CA THR A 32 -4.81 -7.32 -16.29
C THR A 32 -3.70 -7.89 -17.18
N GLY A 33 -2.72 -8.62 -16.62
CA GLY A 33 -1.63 -9.27 -17.36
C GLY A 33 -0.69 -8.30 -18.08
N GLN A 34 -0.77 -7.01 -17.79
CA GLN A 34 -0.02 -5.96 -18.46
C GLN A 34 1.00 -5.35 -17.52
N ILE A 35 2.29 -5.40 -17.89
CA ILE A 35 3.36 -4.71 -17.18
C ILE A 35 3.13 -3.18 -17.16
N ILE A 36 2.37 -2.69 -18.14
CA ILE A 36 1.92 -1.30 -18.29
C ILE A 36 0.49 -1.35 -18.89
N PRO A 37 -0.58 -1.23 -18.10
CA PRO A 37 -1.90 -0.97 -18.65
C PRO A 37 -2.01 0.55 -18.90
N GLY A 38 -1.95 0.98 -20.16
CA GLY A 38 -2.36 2.35 -20.55
C GLY A 38 -1.26 3.37 -20.91
N ILE A 39 -0.29 3.02 -21.78
CA ILE A 39 0.07 3.96 -22.86
C ILE A 39 -0.79 3.59 -24.07
N PHE A 40 -2.09 3.89 -24.00
CA PHE A 40 -3.05 4.10 -25.10
C PHE A 40 -4.20 4.92 -24.55
#